data_AF-A0A349ECM8-F1
#
_entry.id   AF-A0A349ECM8-F1
#
_cell.length_a   1.000
_cell.length_b   1.000
_cell.length_c   1.000
_cell.angle_alpha   90.00
_cell.angle_beta   90.00
_cell.angle_gamma   90.00
#
_symmetry.space_group_name_H-M   'P 1'
#
loop_
_entity.id
_entity.type
_entity.pdbx_description
1 polymer ?
#
loop_
_entity_poly.entity_id
_entity_poly.type
_entity_poly.pdbx_seq_one_letter_code
_entity_poly.pdbx_strand_id
1 'polypeptide(L)'
;MKIHSLIAPLMLTVLVGCADRNMSDLQNFVEDTKRNTPIRKPDPPPEIKPYEPFAYTAQGLKDPFVVSPFAQEEELTMTQDVAMQPGGGYTGVRPDP
;
A
#
# COMPACT_ATOMS: atom_id res chain seq x y z
N MET A 1 -15.68 -0.66 74.98
CA MET A 1 -15.89 -1.89 74.19
C MET A 1 -17.17 -1.89 73.33
N LYS A 2 -18.13 -0.96 73.51
CA LYS A 2 -19.39 -0.93 72.72
C LYS A 2 -19.24 -0.34 71.30
N ILE A 3 -18.27 0.54 71.10
CA ILE A 3 -17.98 1.21 69.80
C ILE A 3 -17.47 0.23 68.73
N HIS A 4 -16.68 -0.78 69.11
CA HIS A 4 -16.14 -1.77 68.17
C HIS A 4 -17.23 -2.72 67.65
N SER A 5 -18.27 -2.98 68.45
CA SER A 5 -19.43 -3.78 68.08
C SER A 5 -20.27 -3.14 66.97
N LEU A 6 -20.17 -1.81 66.79
CA LEU A 6 -20.95 -1.04 65.81
C LEU A 6 -20.17 -0.80 64.50
N ILE A 7 -18.83 -0.93 64.52
CA ILE A 7 -17.97 -0.73 63.35
C ILE A 7 -18.06 -1.91 62.38
N ALA A 8 -18.16 -3.14 62.88
CA ALA A 8 -18.27 -4.34 62.05
C ALA A 8 -19.53 -4.36 61.14
N PRO A 9 -20.76 -4.09 61.63
CA PRO A 9 -21.93 -4.03 60.75
C PRO A 9 -21.88 -2.82 59.81
N LEU A 10 -21.32 -1.68 60.25
CA LEU A 10 -21.17 -0.49 59.41
C LEU A 10 -20.26 -0.79 58.20
N MET A 11 -19.12 -1.45 58.41
CA MET A 11 -18.24 -1.88 57.32
C MET A 11 -18.97 -2.78 56.32
N LEU A 12 -19.79 -3.72 56.79
CA LEU A 12 -20.52 -4.64 55.92
C LEU A 12 -21.52 -3.92 54.98
N THR A 13 -22.17 -2.85 55.46
CA THR A 13 -23.12 -2.07 54.65
C THR A 13 -22.45 -1.28 53.53
N VAL A 14 -21.20 -0.84 53.71
CA VAL A 14 -20.44 -0.09 52.70
C VAL A 14 -20.08 -0.98 51.50
N LEU A 15 -19.89 -2.29 51.71
CA LEU A 15 -19.57 -3.24 50.62
C LEU A 15 -20.78 -3.54 49.72
N VAL A 16 -22.02 -3.32 50.17
CA VAL A 16 -23.23 -3.61 49.40
C VAL A 16 -23.35 -2.69 48.17
N GLY A 17 -22.90 -1.43 48.27
CA GLY A 17 -22.92 -0.48 47.15
C GLY A 17 -21.95 -0.83 46.02
N CYS A 18 -20.84 -1.54 46.32
CA CYS A 18 -19.86 -1.97 45.32
C CYS A 18 -20.31 -3.21 44.52
N ALA A 19 -21.35 -3.92 44.99
CA ALA A 19 -21.88 -5.09 44.33
C ALA A 19 -23.04 -4.77 43.36
N ASP A 20 -23.48 -3.50 43.31
CA ASP A 20 -24.59 -3.10 42.44
C ASP A 20 -24.16 -3.16 40.97
N ARG A 21 -24.84 -4.02 40.20
CA ARG A 21 -24.61 -4.23 38.76
C ARG A 21 -25.73 -3.60 37.93
N ASN A 22 -26.37 -2.57 38.47
CA ASN A 22 -27.50 -1.95 37.81
C ASN A 22 -27.07 -1.28 36.50
N MET A 23 -27.34 -1.98 35.38
CA MET A 23 -27.09 -1.50 34.02
C MET A 23 -28.41 -1.11 33.33
N SER A 24 -29.47 -0.88 34.10
CA SER A 24 -30.81 -0.64 33.55
C SER A 24 -30.85 0.65 32.71
N ASP A 25 -30.13 1.68 33.15
CA ASP A 25 -30.00 2.94 32.40
C ASP A 25 -29.35 2.74 31.02
N LEU A 26 -28.20 2.06 30.97
CA LEU A 26 -27.52 1.75 29.70
C LEU A 26 -28.39 0.90 28.77
N GLN A 27 -29.09 -0.10 29.32
CA GLN A 27 -30.00 -0.94 28.54
C GLN A 27 -31.16 -0.13 27.96
N ASN A 28 -31.76 0.74 28.77
CA ASN A 28 -32.84 1.62 28.34
C ASN A 28 -32.36 2.60 27.26
N PHE A 29 -31.18 3.20 27.44
CA PHE A 29 -30.57 4.09 26.45
C PHE A 29 -30.34 3.38 25.11
N VAL A 30 -29.81 2.16 25.14
CA VAL A 30 -29.56 1.37 23.91
C VAL A 30 -30.87 1.03 23.21
N GLU A 31 -31.89 0.58 23.94
CA GLU A 31 -33.21 0.26 23.38
C GLU A 31 -33.90 1.51 22.81
N ASP A 32 -33.86 2.63 23.52
CA ASP A 32 -34.43 3.90 23.07
C ASP A 32 -33.72 4.41 21.80
N THR A 33 -32.39 4.39 21.80
CA THR A 33 -31.57 4.79 20.65
C THR A 33 -31.86 3.92 19.43
N LYS A 34 -31.97 2.60 19.59
CA LYS A 34 -32.32 1.69 18.49
C LYS A 34 -33.70 1.98 17.89
N ARG A 35 -34.67 2.36 18.72
CA ARG A 35 -36.06 2.65 18.29
C ARG A 35 -36.19 4.01 17.63
N ASN A 36 -35.51 5.02 18.18
CA ASN A 36 -35.71 6.41 17.80
C ASN A 36 -34.72 6.89 16.72
N THR A 37 -33.59 6.20 16.51
CA THR A 37 -32.62 6.58 15.49
C THR A 37 -33.16 6.27 14.09
N PRO A 38 -33.36 7.28 13.23
CA PRO A 38 -33.80 7.04 11.86
C PRO A 38 -32.77 6.20 11.10
N ILE A 39 -33.22 5.10 10.49
CA ILE A 39 -32.37 4.29 9.62
C ILE A 39 -32.16 5.07 8.31
N ARG A 40 -31.10 5.88 8.25
CA ARG A 40 -30.64 6.45 6.99
C ARG A 40 -29.92 5.36 6.21
N LYS A 41 -30.39 5.04 5.01
CA LYS A 41 -29.63 4.18 4.10
C LYS A 41 -28.28 4.87 3.83
N PRO A 42 -27.14 4.20 4.09
CA PRO A 42 -25.85 4.76 3.71
C PRO A 42 -25.82 4.93 2.19
N ASP A 43 -25.01 5.89 1.73
CA ASP A 43 -24.76 6.03 0.30
C ASP A 43 -24.20 4.72 -0.25
N PRO A 44 -24.55 4.34 -1.50
CA PRO A 44 -24.04 3.12 -2.08
C PRO A 44 -22.51 3.13 -2.09
N PRO A 45 -21.87 1.95 -1.96
CA PRO A 45 -20.44 1.85 -2.08
C PRO A 45 -19.98 2.39 -3.45
N PRO A 46 -18.77 2.97 -3.53
CA PRO A 46 -18.27 3.50 -4.78
C PRO A 46 -18.11 2.38 -5.82
N GLU A 47 -18.44 2.68 -7.07
CA GLU A 47 -18.18 1.78 -8.19
C GLU A 47 -16.67 1.70 -8.46
N ILE A 48 -16.13 0.48 -8.50
CA ILE A 48 -14.75 0.25 -8.92
C ILE A 48 -14.68 0.46 -10.43
N LYS A 49 -13.96 1.50 -10.86
CA LYS A 49 -13.74 1.74 -12.29
C LYS A 49 -12.83 0.64 -12.85
N PRO A 50 -13.19 0.02 -13.99
CA PRO A 50 -12.28 -0.89 -14.69
C PRO A 50 -10.96 -0.18 -15.02
N TYR A 51 -9.86 -0.90 -14.82
CA TYR A 51 -8.55 -0.45 -15.26
C TYR A 51 -8.41 -0.72 -16.76
N GLU A 52 -8.23 0.36 -17.54
CA GLU A 52 -7.86 0.26 -18.95
C GLU A 52 -6.33 0.25 -19.08
N PRO A 53 -5.71 -0.84 -19.55
CA PRO A 53 -4.28 -0.89 -19.75
C PRO A 53 -3.86 0.05 -20.87
N PHE A 54 -2.84 0.87 -20.63
CA PHE A 54 -2.18 1.61 -21.69
C PHE A 54 -1.20 0.69 -22.41
N ALA A 55 -1.44 0.43 -23.70
CA ALA A 55 -0.48 -0.27 -24.53
C ALA A 55 0.62 0.71 -24.98
N TYR A 56 1.86 0.46 -24.56
CA TYR A 56 3.01 1.16 -25.12
C TYR A 56 3.26 0.63 -26.51
N THR A 57 2.96 1.46 -27.51
CA THR A 57 3.25 1.12 -28.88
C THR A 57 4.39 1.97 -29.43
N ALA A 58 5.36 1.32 -30.07
CA ALA A 58 6.44 2.01 -30.80
C ALA A 58 6.01 2.44 -32.21
N GLN A 59 4.70 2.57 -32.48
CA GLN A 59 4.22 2.94 -33.81
C GLN A 59 4.50 4.43 -34.06
N GLY A 60 5.27 4.71 -35.11
CA GLY A 60 5.68 6.07 -35.48
C GLY A 60 6.97 6.56 -34.80
N LEU A 61 7.62 5.75 -33.95
CA LEU A 61 8.97 6.04 -33.49
C LEU A 61 9.98 5.64 -34.58
N LYS A 62 11.02 6.48 -34.74
CA LYS A 62 12.15 6.14 -35.62
C LYS A 62 12.85 4.91 -35.06
N ASP A 63 13.21 3.99 -35.95
CA ASP A 63 13.97 2.80 -35.60
C ASP A 63 15.25 3.20 -34.82
N PRO A 64 15.40 2.76 -33.55
CA PRO A 64 16.53 3.15 -32.72
C PRO A 64 17.87 2.58 -33.20
N PHE A 65 17.86 1.64 -34.16
CA PHE A 65 19.06 1.01 -34.73
C PHE A 65 19.41 1.54 -36.12
N VAL A 66 18.66 2.51 -36.66
CA VAL A 66 19.05 3.17 -37.91
C VAL A 66 20.08 4.26 -37.61
N VAL A 67 21.30 4.06 -38.12
CA VAL A 67 22.39 5.03 -38.05
C VAL A 67 21.93 6.35 -38.66
N SER A 68 22.03 7.43 -37.88
CA SER A 68 21.60 8.75 -38.35
C SER A 68 22.44 9.19 -39.56
N PRO A 69 21.87 9.90 -40.55
CA PRO A 69 22.63 10.37 -41.72
C PRO A 69 23.88 11.18 -41.36
N PHE A 70 23.88 11.87 -40.23
CA PHE A 70 25.02 12.65 -39.74
C PHE A 70 26.12 11.79 -39.10
N ALA A 71 25.81 10.56 -38.67
CA ALA A 71 26.78 9.62 -38.14
C ALA A 71 27.45 8.76 -39.23
N GLN A 72 26.87 8.72 -40.44
CA GLN A 72 27.37 7.86 -41.52
C GLN A 72 28.77 8.25 -41.99
N GLU A 73 29.08 9.54 -42.06
CA GLU A 73 30.36 9.98 -42.63
C GLU A 73 31.54 9.81 -41.66
N GLU A 74 31.33 10.04 -40.36
CA GLU A 74 32.37 9.89 -39.34
C GLU A 74 32.55 8.43 -38.87
N GLU A 75 31.47 7.63 -38.72
CA GLU A 75 31.61 6.23 -38.27
C GLU A 75 32.05 5.29 -39.41
N LEU A 76 31.61 5.49 -40.66
CA LEU A 76 32.10 4.64 -41.77
C LEU A 76 33.57 4.92 -42.07
N THR A 77 34.04 6.16 -41.93
CA THR A 77 35.46 6.48 -42.09
C THR A 77 36.30 5.88 -40.96
N MET A 78 35.80 5.91 -39.71
CA MET A 78 36.41 5.29 -38.51
C MET A 78 36.32 3.74 -38.48
N THR A 79 35.44 3.14 -39.27
CA THR A 79 35.39 1.68 -39.43
C THR A 79 36.32 1.23 -40.56
N GLN A 80 36.42 2.04 -41.62
CA GLN A 80 37.23 1.75 -42.81
C GLN A 80 38.73 1.87 -42.53
N ASP A 81 39.16 2.87 -41.76
CA ASP A 81 40.54 3.08 -41.30
C ASP A 81 40.98 2.04 -40.25
N VAL A 82 40.09 1.59 -39.36
CA VAL A 82 40.33 0.46 -38.45
C VAL A 82 40.45 -0.85 -39.23
N ALA A 83 39.63 -1.07 -40.26
CA ALA A 83 39.70 -2.25 -41.12
C ALA A 83 40.93 -2.28 -42.05
N MET A 84 41.51 -1.12 -42.39
CA MET A 84 42.66 -0.98 -43.30
C MET A 84 44.02 -1.01 -42.58
N GLN A 85 44.06 -1.08 -41.25
CA GLN A 85 45.32 -1.15 -40.48
C GLN A 85 46.00 -2.52 -40.64
N PRO A 86 47.21 -2.60 -41.21
CA PRO A 86 47.95 -3.85 -41.28
C PRO A 86 48.60 -4.09 -39.90
N GLY A 87 47.96 -4.93 -39.09
CA GLY A 87 48.56 -5.46 -37.86
C GLY A 87 47.77 -5.18 -36.59
N GLY A 88 46.59 -5.79 -36.46
CA GLY A 88 45.90 -5.94 -35.18
C GLY A 88 45.96 -7.39 -34.71
N GLY A 89 47.12 -7.81 -34.17
CA GLY A 89 47.28 -9.13 -33.56
C GLY A 89 46.43 -9.28 -32.31
N TYR A 90 45.13 -9.56 -32.46
CA TYR A 90 44.25 -9.88 -31.34
C TYR A 90 44.47 -11.33 -30.91
N THR A 91 45.17 -11.52 -29.80
CA THR A 91 45.33 -12.82 -29.12
C THR A 91 44.32 -12.96 -27.97
N GLY A 92 43.09 -12.48 -28.16
CA GLY A 92 42.08 -12.55 -27.10
C GLY A 92 41.66 -13.98 -26.77
N VAL A 93 40.93 -14.09 -25.65
CA VAL A 93 40.52 -15.36 -25.06
C VAL A 93 39.73 -16.18 -26.08
N ARG A 94 40.37 -17.23 -26.61
CA ARG A 94 39.70 -18.25 -27.40
C ARG A 94 38.92 -19.14 -26.44
N PRO A 95 37.62 -19.39 -26.67
CA PRO A 95 36.93 -20.45 -25.97
C PRO A 95 37.63 -21.78 -26.29
N ASP A 96 38.05 -22.50 -25.26
CA ASP A 96 38.62 -23.84 -25.40
C ASP A 96 37.62 -24.78 -26.12
N PRO A 97 38.10 -25.77 -26.91
CA PRO A 97 37.26 -26.63 -27.74
C PRO A 97 36.27 -27.50 -26.95
#